data_AF-A0A7R9PAG0-F1
#
_entry.id   AF-A0A7R9PAG0-F1
#
_cell.length_a   1.000
_cell.length_b   1.000
_cell.length_c   1.000
_cell.angle_alpha   90.00
_cell.angle_beta   90.00
_cell.angle_gamma   90.00
#
_symmetry.space_group_name_H-M   'P 1'
#
loop_
_entity.id
_entity.type
_entity.pdbx_description
1 polymer ?
#
loop_
_entity_poly.entity_id
_entity_poly.type
_entity_poly.pdbx_seq_one_letter_code
_entity_poly.pdbx_strand_id
1 'polypeptide(L)'
;MICACWMNKDAIPGLSGEEIQTISGVSLVAERSCGDGSFPPEFGPSSLSGFQQGCGPQVSTCQKSKYRSLDGTCNNPYKPTWGAANTPYARVKPAKYADGVQDPPVSHSGKPLPGARLVSAVLFPDADIPDPKWTLIAMQWGQIITHDLSQAAGTTQAKAHSTNCCSEDKAEAIPKEYRDPSCFPIEVLHDDPHYAQHSQQCMNFVRTTTDLSQGCSQPFKPAEQIVAVTHFMDCSIIYGSSKQQTDSLREWKGGRLRMEYRHGKGFPPSSTNKSSICDHISEQEACYVAGDSRVNQNPQLTILHVVLIREHNRVAGHLNKLNPHWDDNKLFHEARKIVIAEHQHISYYEWLPIFLGWESTKHHGLTYDTHDYTHDYSEHVDPSVINGHATAAFRYFHTNIAGYLQ
;
A
#
# COMPACT_ATOMS: atom_id res chain seq x y z
N MET A 1 -5.00 19.69 -0.89
CA MET A 1 -4.71 20.03 0.51
C MET A 1 -3.59 19.09 0.91
N ILE A 2 -2.36 19.60 0.88
CA ILE A 2 -1.14 18.85 1.17
C ILE A 2 -1.17 18.59 2.67
N CYS A 3 -1.08 17.33 3.11
CA CYS A 3 -0.86 17.02 4.52
C CYS A 3 0.47 17.65 4.91
N ALA A 4 0.38 18.62 5.82
CA ALA A 4 1.53 19.28 6.41
C ALA A 4 2.50 18.22 6.93
N CYS A 5 3.76 18.34 6.51
CA CYS A 5 4.86 17.70 7.20
C CYS A 5 4.76 18.03 8.69
N TRP A 6 4.92 17.01 9.52
CA TRP A 6 5.30 17.18 10.92
C TRP A 6 6.62 17.95 10.94
N MET A 7 6.56 19.27 11.10
CA MET A 7 7.73 20.06 11.43
C MET A 7 7.96 19.93 12.93
N ASN A 8 9.12 19.35 13.27
CA ASN A 8 9.67 19.33 14.61
C ASN A 8 9.80 20.77 15.12
N LYS A 9 9.36 21.04 16.36
CA LYS A 9 9.20 22.39 16.92
C LYS A 9 10.52 23.13 17.22
N ASP A 10 11.66 22.47 17.06
CA ASP A 10 12.95 23.01 17.50
C ASP A 10 13.79 23.68 16.40
N ALA A 11 13.18 23.99 15.24
CA ALA A 11 13.87 24.64 14.13
C ALA A 11 13.19 25.94 13.69
N ILE A 12 13.04 26.92 14.59
CA ILE A 12 13.04 28.37 14.34
C ILE A 12 13.18 29.07 15.71
N PRO A 13 14.23 29.88 15.97
CA PRO A 13 14.29 30.67 17.18
C PRO A 13 13.35 31.88 17.07
N GLY A 14 12.39 31.96 17.99
CA GLY A 14 11.65 33.17 18.30
C GLY A 14 10.32 33.34 17.56
N LEU A 15 9.23 32.87 18.18
CA LEU A 15 7.89 33.48 18.09
C LEU A 15 7.08 32.99 19.30
N SER A 16 6.68 33.93 20.15
CA SER A 16 5.92 33.73 21.39
C SER A 16 4.41 33.79 21.16
N GLY A 17 3.68 32.87 21.79
CA GLY A 17 2.39 33.13 22.46
C GLY A 17 1.11 33.38 21.63
N GLU A 18 0.08 32.61 21.99
CA GLU A 18 -1.37 32.93 21.96
C GLU A 18 -2.18 32.76 20.65
N GLU A 19 -3.07 31.76 20.68
CA GLU A 19 -4.54 31.83 20.42
C GLU A 19 -5.06 30.57 19.72
N ILE A 20 -5.75 29.70 20.49
CA ILE A 20 -6.62 28.64 19.98
C ILE A 20 -8.02 28.94 20.53
N GLN A 21 -8.93 29.42 19.68
CA GLN A 21 -10.37 29.47 19.98
C GLN A 21 -11.14 28.49 19.10
N THR A 22 -11.87 27.62 19.80
CA THR A 22 -12.88 26.67 19.36
C THR A 22 -14.09 27.39 18.77
N ILE A 23 -14.64 26.91 17.65
CA ILE A 23 -16.02 27.23 17.24
C ILE A 23 -16.74 25.95 16.82
N SER A 24 -17.70 25.57 17.66
CA SER A 24 -18.75 24.59 17.40
C SER A 24 -19.99 25.28 16.82
N GLY A 25 -20.66 24.63 15.86
CA GLY A 25 -22.09 24.84 15.64
C GLY A 25 -22.49 25.02 14.18
N VAL A 26 -23.14 24.01 13.60
CA VAL A 26 -24.20 24.21 12.60
C VAL A 26 -25.28 23.16 12.82
N SER A 27 -26.51 23.65 12.99
CA SER A 27 -27.75 22.91 13.16
C SER A 27 -28.31 22.48 11.80
N LEU A 28 -28.84 21.26 11.72
CA LEU A 28 -29.58 20.73 10.57
C LEU A 28 -31.00 21.32 10.54
N VAL A 29 -31.40 21.85 9.37
CA VAL A 29 -32.80 22.10 9.04
C VAL A 29 -33.09 21.34 7.75
N ALA A 30 -33.99 20.36 7.86
CA ALA A 30 -34.62 19.68 6.74
C ALA A 30 -36.00 20.31 6.51
N GLU A 31 -36.40 20.54 5.25
CA GLU A 31 -37.78 20.33 4.78
C GLU A 31 -37.96 20.49 3.25
N ARG A 32 -38.68 19.49 2.69
CA ARG A 32 -39.72 19.49 1.63
C ARG A 32 -39.41 19.74 0.13
N SER A 33 -39.53 18.62 -0.61
CA SER A 33 -40.50 18.30 -1.70
C SER A 33 -40.79 19.29 -2.83
N CYS A 34 -40.58 18.83 -4.08
CA CYS A 34 -41.38 19.18 -5.26
C CYS A 34 -41.62 17.91 -6.11
N GLY A 35 -42.84 17.79 -6.66
CA GLY A 35 -43.39 16.60 -7.32
C GLY A 35 -43.41 16.60 -8.85
N ASP A 36 -43.95 15.49 -9.34
CA ASP A 36 -44.48 15.08 -10.66
C ASP A 36 -44.15 15.85 -11.94
N GLY A 37 -43.53 15.12 -12.87
CA GLY A 37 -43.48 15.40 -14.31
C GLY A 37 -43.18 14.11 -15.10
N SER A 38 -44.11 13.74 -15.97
CA SER A 38 -44.20 12.51 -16.79
C SER A 38 -43.07 12.27 -17.80
N PHE A 39 -42.62 11.02 -17.97
CA PHE A 39 -41.74 10.55 -19.05
C PHE A 39 -42.39 9.41 -19.87
N PRO A 40 -42.30 9.39 -21.22
CA PRO A 40 -42.49 8.19 -22.04
C PRO A 40 -41.19 7.80 -22.82
N PRO A 41 -41.13 6.66 -23.52
CA PRO A 41 -41.53 5.30 -23.13
C PRO A 41 -40.32 4.32 -23.10
N GLU A 42 -40.60 3.16 -22.52
CA GLU A 42 -39.80 1.95 -22.31
C GLU A 42 -38.70 1.62 -23.34
N PHE A 43 -37.47 1.43 -22.84
CA PHE A 43 -36.50 0.51 -23.43
C PHE A 43 -36.42 -0.75 -22.54
N GLY A 44 -36.55 -1.91 -23.17
CA GLY A 44 -36.67 -3.23 -22.55
C GLY A 44 -35.47 -3.65 -21.68
N PRO A 45 -35.59 -4.79 -20.97
CA PRO A 45 -34.68 -5.16 -19.91
C PRO A 45 -33.32 -5.58 -20.49
N SER A 46 -32.36 -4.65 -20.55
CA SER A 46 -30.96 -5.03 -20.54
C SER A 46 -30.62 -5.54 -19.14
N SER A 47 -30.05 -6.74 -19.09
CA SER A 47 -29.64 -7.42 -17.87
C SER A 47 -28.66 -6.56 -17.07
N LEU A 48 -29.17 -5.79 -16.11
CA LEU A 48 -28.37 -5.21 -15.03
C LEU A 48 -27.91 -6.39 -14.16
N SER A 49 -26.75 -6.96 -14.48
CA SER A 49 -25.99 -7.75 -13.53
C SER A 49 -25.80 -6.89 -12.28
N GLY A 50 -26.39 -7.34 -11.16
CA GLY A 50 -26.50 -6.56 -9.94
C GLY A 50 -25.18 -5.94 -9.51
N PHE A 51 -25.21 -4.66 -9.15
CA PHE A 51 -24.11 -4.00 -8.46
C PHE A 51 -23.70 -4.85 -7.26
N GLN A 52 -22.46 -5.35 -7.24
CA GLN A 52 -21.90 -5.87 -6.00
C GLN A 52 -21.78 -4.70 -5.01
N GLN A 53 -22.40 -4.84 -3.85
CA GLN A 53 -22.31 -3.83 -2.81
C GLN A 53 -20.94 -3.96 -2.13
N GLY A 54 -19.96 -3.17 -2.59
CA GLY A 54 -18.61 -3.10 -2.04
C GLY A 54 -17.60 -4.00 -2.74
N CYS A 55 -16.33 -3.59 -2.74
CA CYS A 55 -15.22 -4.40 -3.22
C CYS A 55 -14.72 -5.34 -2.13
N GLY A 56 -14.14 -6.47 -2.56
CA GLY A 56 -13.49 -7.44 -1.69
C GLY A 56 -14.21 -8.79 -1.62
N PRO A 57 -13.69 -9.71 -0.80
CA PRO A 57 -14.25 -11.06 -0.66
C PRO A 57 -15.64 -11.03 -0.04
N GLN A 58 -16.53 -11.87 -0.54
CA GLN A 58 -17.87 -12.08 0.03
C GLN A 58 -17.78 -13.15 1.11
N VAL A 59 -18.03 -12.78 2.37
CA VAL A 59 -17.91 -13.68 3.53
C VAL A 59 -19.25 -13.81 4.24
N SER A 60 -19.86 -14.98 4.16
CA SER A 60 -21.16 -15.26 4.79
C SER A 60 -21.04 -15.76 6.23
N THR A 61 -20.00 -16.51 6.57
CA THR A 61 -19.78 -17.05 7.92
C THR A 61 -18.30 -17.26 8.19
N CYS A 62 -17.83 -16.80 9.35
CA CYS A 62 -16.47 -17.04 9.80
C CYS A 62 -16.35 -18.37 10.55
N GLN A 63 -15.44 -19.22 10.09
CA GLN A 63 -15.08 -20.43 10.80
C GLN A 63 -14.03 -20.11 11.88
N LYS A 64 -14.22 -20.63 13.09
CA LYS A 64 -13.21 -20.54 14.14
C LYS A 64 -11.97 -21.31 13.70
N SER A 65 -10.85 -20.60 13.58
CA SER A 65 -9.56 -21.14 13.19
C SER A 65 -8.49 -20.68 14.17
N LYS A 66 -7.47 -21.52 14.39
CA LYS A 66 -6.26 -21.15 15.13
C LYS A 66 -5.38 -20.18 14.34
N TYR A 67 -5.53 -20.14 13.02
CA TYR A 67 -4.65 -19.44 12.11
C TYR A 67 -5.37 -18.31 11.40
N ARG A 68 -4.64 -17.21 11.14
CA ARG A 68 -5.08 -16.11 10.28
C ARG A 68 -5.42 -16.66 8.90
N SER A 69 -6.49 -16.18 8.30
CA SER A 69 -6.77 -16.36 6.88
C SER A 69 -5.63 -15.77 6.03
N LEU A 70 -5.58 -16.17 4.76
CA LEU A 70 -4.54 -15.73 3.82
C LEU A 70 -4.89 -14.42 3.12
N ASP A 71 -6.17 -14.03 3.14
CA ASP A 71 -6.71 -12.81 2.55
C ASP A 71 -7.13 -11.78 3.62
N GLY A 72 -6.85 -12.04 4.91
CA GLY A 72 -7.21 -11.16 6.02
C GLY A 72 -8.67 -11.25 6.49
N THR A 73 -9.52 -12.01 5.81
CA THR A 73 -10.93 -12.19 6.22
C THR A 73 -11.08 -12.84 7.60
N CYS A 74 -12.18 -12.57 8.28
CA CYS A 74 -12.53 -13.16 9.58
C CYS A 74 -11.55 -12.86 10.72
N ASN A 75 -10.68 -11.85 10.59
CA ASN A 75 -9.93 -11.31 11.72
C ASN A 75 -10.89 -10.66 12.74
N ASN A 76 -11.82 -9.84 12.24
CA ASN A 76 -12.91 -9.32 13.04
C ASN A 76 -14.16 -10.23 12.90
N PRO A 77 -14.71 -10.78 14.01
CA PRO A 77 -15.83 -11.71 13.94
C PRO A 77 -17.16 -11.05 13.58
N TYR A 78 -17.30 -9.74 13.80
CA TYR A 78 -18.53 -8.98 13.52
C TYR A 78 -18.48 -8.26 12.17
N LYS A 79 -17.28 -7.94 11.68
CA LYS A 79 -17.02 -7.32 10.37
C LYS A 79 -15.99 -8.17 9.60
N PRO A 80 -16.40 -9.31 9.01
CA PRO A 80 -15.48 -10.29 8.44
C PRO A 80 -14.53 -9.78 7.36
N THR A 81 -14.86 -8.67 6.69
CA THR A 81 -14.05 -8.08 5.61
C THR A 81 -13.14 -6.94 6.08
N TRP A 82 -13.23 -6.51 7.34
CA TRP A 82 -12.35 -5.47 7.87
C TRP A 82 -10.89 -5.91 7.86
N GLY A 83 -10.09 -5.16 7.11
CA GLY A 83 -8.68 -5.42 6.90
C GLY A 83 -8.35 -6.52 5.88
N ALA A 84 -9.34 -7.05 5.16
CA ALA A 84 -9.12 -8.03 4.11
C ALA A 84 -8.41 -7.42 2.88
N ALA A 85 -7.77 -8.25 2.07
CA ALA A 85 -7.24 -7.81 0.79
C ALA A 85 -8.37 -7.46 -0.21
N ASN A 86 -8.06 -6.60 -1.18
CA ASN A 86 -8.98 -6.11 -2.21
C ASN A 86 -10.16 -5.31 -1.64
N THR A 87 -9.97 -4.65 -0.49
CA THR A 87 -10.94 -3.70 0.08
C THR A 87 -10.43 -2.25 -0.02
N PRO A 88 -11.31 -1.24 0.11
CA PRO A 88 -10.91 0.15 0.11
C PRO A 88 -10.00 0.52 1.30
N TYR A 89 -9.14 1.54 1.12
CA TYR A 89 -8.46 2.19 2.25
C TYR A 89 -9.45 2.90 3.18
N ALA A 90 -9.09 3.02 4.46
CA ALA A 90 -9.81 3.90 5.38
C ALA A 90 -9.50 5.38 5.11
N ARG A 91 -10.36 6.27 5.61
CA ARG A 91 -10.15 7.71 5.55
C ARG A 91 -10.35 8.38 6.90
N VAL A 92 -9.42 9.24 7.27
CA VAL A 92 -9.55 10.15 8.42
C VAL A 92 -10.42 11.36 8.08
N LYS A 93 -10.45 11.77 6.80
CA LYS A 93 -11.32 12.83 6.29
C LYS A 93 -11.98 12.42 4.98
N PRO A 94 -13.18 12.93 4.66
CA PRO A 94 -13.83 12.68 3.38
C PRO A 94 -12.91 12.97 2.18
N ALA A 95 -13.08 12.21 1.10
CA ALA A 95 -12.35 12.43 -0.14
C ALA A 95 -12.60 13.86 -0.68
N LYS A 96 -11.57 14.46 -1.27
CA LYS A 96 -11.66 15.78 -1.91
C LYS A 96 -11.38 15.65 -3.40
N TYR A 97 -12.45 15.60 -4.18
CA TYR A 97 -12.43 15.66 -5.64
C TYR A 97 -13.11 16.95 -6.11
N ALA A 98 -12.73 17.46 -7.28
CA ALA A 98 -13.28 18.72 -7.82
C ALA A 98 -14.76 18.59 -8.22
N ASP A 99 -15.14 17.43 -8.75
CA ASP A 99 -16.51 17.02 -9.11
C ASP A 99 -17.24 16.31 -7.96
N GLY A 100 -16.58 16.13 -6.82
CA GLY A 100 -17.08 15.33 -5.69
C GLY A 100 -17.03 13.81 -5.90
N VAL A 101 -16.57 13.33 -7.06
CA VAL A 101 -16.56 11.90 -7.43
C VAL A 101 -15.14 11.41 -7.66
N GLN A 102 -14.43 11.93 -8.66
CA GLN A 102 -13.11 11.41 -9.03
C GLN A 102 -12.17 12.44 -9.64
N ASP A 103 -12.61 13.63 -10.02
CA ASP A 103 -11.74 14.60 -10.66
C ASP A 103 -10.70 15.16 -9.68
N PRO A 104 -9.42 15.25 -10.08
CA PRO A 104 -8.35 15.77 -9.23
C PRO A 104 -8.73 17.11 -8.59
N PRO A 105 -8.37 17.33 -7.31
CA PRO A 105 -8.80 18.52 -6.59
C PRO A 105 -8.25 19.80 -7.19
N VAL A 106 -9.05 20.86 -7.13
CA VAL A 106 -8.65 22.24 -7.45
C VAL A 106 -8.30 23.02 -6.18
N SER A 107 -7.64 24.17 -6.37
CA SER A 107 -7.37 25.15 -5.32
C SER A 107 -8.67 25.77 -4.77
N HIS A 108 -8.56 26.50 -3.65
CA HIS A 108 -9.71 27.19 -3.06
C HIS A 108 -10.34 28.26 -3.97
N SER A 109 -9.58 28.79 -4.94
CA SER A 109 -10.07 29.75 -5.93
C SER A 109 -10.69 29.08 -7.17
N GLY A 110 -10.75 27.75 -7.22
CA GLY A 110 -11.19 26.97 -8.38
C GLY A 110 -10.12 26.79 -9.46
N LYS A 111 -8.94 27.41 -9.31
CA LYS A 111 -7.80 27.25 -10.24
C LYS A 111 -7.08 25.90 -10.06
N PRO A 112 -6.38 25.40 -11.09
CA PRO A 112 -5.52 24.22 -10.97
C PRO A 112 -4.50 24.34 -9.82
N LEU A 113 -4.18 23.22 -9.19
CA LEU A 113 -3.07 23.15 -8.23
C LEU A 113 -1.72 23.19 -8.97
N PRO A 114 -0.62 23.61 -8.30
CA PRO A 114 0.71 23.52 -8.89
C PRO A 114 1.03 22.08 -9.33
N GLY A 115 1.68 21.94 -10.50
CA GLY A 115 2.06 20.65 -11.05
C GLY A 115 3.03 19.90 -10.14
N ALA A 116 2.88 18.57 -10.06
CA ALA A 116 3.69 17.73 -9.16
C ALA A 116 5.20 17.84 -9.44
N ARG A 117 5.60 17.91 -10.72
CA ARG A 117 7.01 18.10 -11.09
C ARG A 117 7.55 19.47 -10.67
N LEU A 118 6.77 20.54 -10.85
CA LEU A 118 7.17 21.87 -10.38
C LEU A 118 7.40 21.87 -8.87
N VAL A 119 6.48 21.27 -8.09
CA VAL A 119 6.66 21.13 -6.64
C VAL A 119 7.90 20.32 -6.30
N SER A 120 8.16 19.21 -7.01
CA SER A 120 9.38 18.40 -6.86
C SER A 120 10.64 19.22 -7.11
N ALA A 121 10.73 19.93 -8.24
CA ALA A 121 11.90 20.70 -8.62
C ALA A 121 12.21 21.86 -7.66
N VAL A 122 11.17 22.47 -7.06
CA VAL A 122 11.34 23.63 -6.18
C VAL A 122 11.53 23.24 -4.71
N LEU A 123 10.82 22.23 -4.21
CA LEU A 123 10.81 21.89 -2.77
C LEU A 123 11.71 20.71 -2.39
N PHE A 124 12.12 19.88 -3.35
CA PHE A 124 12.93 18.69 -3.10
C PHE A 124 14.21 18.74 -3.93
N PRO A 125 15.15 19.66 -3.62
CA PRO A 125 16.43 19.71 -4.30
C PRO A 125 17.28 18.49 -3.96
N ASP A 126 18.14 18.08 -4.90
CA ASP A 126 19.08 16.99 -4.70
C ASP A 126 20.14 17.39 -3.67
N ALA A 127 20.19 16.67 -2.55
CA ALA A 127 21.18 16.87 -1.51
C ALA A 127 21.62 15.51 -0.93
N ASP A 128 22.93 15.29 -0.88
CA ASP A 128 23.53 14.10 -0.28
C ASP A 128 23.80 14.38 1.21
N ILE A 129 22.83 14.04 2.06
CA ILE A 129 22.90 14.25 3.50
C ILE A 129 22.80 12.89 4.19
N PRO A 130 23.92 12.29 4.63
CA PRO A 130 23.89 11.01 5.32
C PRO A 130 23.29 11.16 6.72
N ASP A 131 22.45 10.20 7.13
CA ASP A 131 21.97 10.10 8.51
C ASP A 131 23.13 9.65 9.42
N PRO A 132 23.48 10.42 10.47
CA PRO A 132 24.62 10.09 11.33
C PRO A 132 24.34 8.97 12.34
N LYS A 133 23.08 8.54 12.49
CA LYS A 133 22.62 7.66 13.56
C LYS A 133 22.11 6.32 13.04
N TRP A 134 21.33 6.33 11.96
CA TRP A 134 20.62 5.15 11.48
C TRP A 134 21.23 4.57 10.22
N THR A 135 21.22 3.25 10.12
CA THR A 135 21.71 2.54 8.93
C THR A 135 20.60 2.41 7.89
N LEU A 136 20.97 2.06 6.66
CA LEU A 136 20.02 1.87 5.55
C LEU A 136 18.94 0.81 5.83
N ILE A 137 19.16 -0.10 6.78
CA ILE A 137 18.15 -1.07 7.19
C ILE A 137 16.90 -0.39 7.76
N ALA A 138 17.03 0.79 8.38
CA ALA A 138 15.91 1.52 8.96
C ALA A 138 14.93 1.98 7.85
N MET A 139 15.46 2.52 6.75
CA MET A 139 14.66 2.85 5.56
C MET A 139 14.08 1.57 4.93
N GLN A 140 14.92 0.55 4.74
CA GLN A 140 14.52 -0.66 4.03
C GLN A 140 13.46 -1.48 4.79
N TRP A 141 13.49 -1.47 6.12
CA TRP A 141 12.46 -2.10 6.96
C TRP A 141 11.14 -1.30 6.93
N GLY A 142 11.20 0.03 6.84
CA GLY A 142 10.01 0.85 6.57
C GLY A 142 9.34 0.46 5.24
N GLN A 143 10.13 0.14 4.22
CA GLN A 143 9.61 -0.40 2.96
C GLN A 143 9.00 -1.80 3.10
N ILE A 144 9.55 -2.66 3.98
CA ILE A 144 8.92 -3.97 4.30
C ILE A 144 7.54 -3.76 4.93
N ILE A 145 7.43 -2.89 5.94
CA ILE A 145 6.17 -2.58 6.60
C ILE A 145 5.16 -2.01 5.60
N THR A 146 5.56 -1.05 4.76
CA THR A 146 4.63 -0.45 3.80
C THR A 146 4.15 -1.42 2.74
N HIS A 147 4.97 -2.39 2.35
CA HIS A 147 4.57 -3.39 1.37
C HIS A 147 3.62 -4.43 1.97
N ASP A 148 3.76 -4.74 3.26
CA ASP A 148 2.86 -5.65 3.96
C ASP A 148 1.47 -5.05 4.19
N LEU A 149 1.41 -3.75 4.44
CA LEU A 149 0.19 -3.03 4.77
C LEU A 149 -0.58 -2.49 3.56
N SER A 150 0.11 -2.24 2.44
CA SER A 150 -0.46 -1.41 1.39
C SER A 150 0.11 -1.67 0.00
N GLN A 151 -0.80 -1.93 -0.94
CA GLN A 151 -0.53 -1.96 -2.37
C GLN A 151 -1.75 -1.41 -3.11
N ALA A 152 -1.60 -0.24 -3.72
CA ALA A 152 -2.68 0.38 -4.49
C ALA A 152 -2.98 -0.45 -5.75
N ALA A 153 -4.22 -0.92 -5.90
CA ALA A 153 -4.63 -1.80 -6.99
C ALA A 153 -4.50 -1.12 -8.38
N GLY A 154 -4.25 -1.95 -9.41
CA GLY A 154 -4.13 -1.51 -10.80
C GLY A 154 -2.88 -0.72 -11.15
N THR A 155 -1.94 -0.57 -10.22
CA THR A 155 -0.63 0.02 -10.52
C THR A 155 0.42 -1.08 -10.64
N THR A 156 1.11 -1.17 -11.77
CA THR A 156 2.36 -1.93 -11.87
C THR A 156 3.43 -1.10 -11.15
N GLN A 157 3.81 -1.49 -9.93
CA GLN A 157 4.77 -0.71 -9.13
C GLN A 157 6.23 -1.14 -9.34
N ALA A 158 6.45 -2.34 -9.89
CA ALA A 158 7.78 -2.86 -10.22
C ALA A 158 8.13 -2.71 -11.72
N LYS A 159 7.17 -2.30 -12.55
CA LYS A 159 7.30 -2.12 -14.01
C LYS A 159 6.42 -0.97 -14.47
N ALA A 160 6.79 -0.29 -15.55
CA ALA A 160 5.94 0.71 -16.18
C ALA A 160 4.55 0.14 -16.54
N HIS A 161 3.50 0.95 -16.31
CA HIS A 161 2.13 0.59 -16.71
C HIS A 161 2.04 0.49 -18.24
N SER A 162 1.26 -0.46 -18.75
CA SER A 162 1.12 -0.69 -20.19
C SER A 162 0.44 0.48 -20.91
N THR A 163 -0.45 1.20 -20.22
CA THR A 163 -1.08 2.42 -20.71
C THR A 163 -0.08 3.58 -20.81
N ASN A 164 0.03 4.14 -22.01
CA ASN A 164 0.77 5.36 -22.28
C ASN A 164 -0.19 6.56 -22.26
N CYS A 165 0.19 7.57 -21.51
CA CYS A 165 -0.51 8.85 -21.34
C CYS A 165 0.25 10.01 -21.98
N CYS A 166 1.48 9.76 -22.44
CA CYS A 166 2.36 10.68 -23.15
C CYS A 166 2.59 10.18 -24.58
N SER A 167 2.97 11.09 -25.48
CA SER A 167 3.51 10.75 -26.80
C SER A 167 4.75 9.84 -26.68
N GLU A 168 5.11 9.14 -27.76
CA GLU A 168 6.26 8.23 -27.77
C GLU A 168 7.58 8.95 -27.42
N ASP A 169 7.74 10.18 -27.89
CA ASP A 169 8.88 11.05 -27.58
C ASP A 169 8.77 11.77 -26.23
N LYS A 170 7.65 11.61 -25.51
CA LYS A 170 7.33 12.26 -24.23
C LYS A 170 7.32 13.80 -24.29
N ALA A 171 7.27 14.37 -25.50
CA ALA A 171 7.20 15.81 -25.72
C ALA A 171 5.83 16.38 -25.34
N GLU A 172 4.77 15.57 -25.33
CA GLU A 172 3.44 16.03 -24.97
C GLU A 172 2.58 14.92 -24.36
N ALA A 173 1.47 15.33 -23.75
CA ALA A 173 0.48 14.41 -23.23
C ALA A 173 -0.55 14.08 -24.31
N ILE A 174 -0.92 12.81 -24.48
CA ILE A 174 -1.88 12.38 -25.53
C ILE A 174 -3.19 13.18 -25.40
N PRO A 175 -3.80 13.75 -26.45
CA PRO A 175 -5.02 14.56 -26.29
C PRO A 175 -6.15 13.80 -25.56
N LYS A 176 -6.94 14.51 -24.75
CA LYS A 176 -7.95 13.90 -23.85
C LYS A 176 -8.95 13.01 -24.61
N GLU A 177 -9.23 13.33 -25.87
CA GLU A 177 -10.18 12.64 -26.74
C GLU A 177 -9.67 11.24 -27.16
N TYR A 178 -8.35 11.04 -27.18
CA TYR A 178 -7.70 9.79 -27.58
C TYR A 178 -7.01 9.07 -26.43
N ARG A 179 -6.97 9.69 -25.25
CA ARG A 179 -6.27 9.18 -24.07
C ARG A 179 -7.18 8.27 -23.27
N ASP A 180 -6.61 7.21 -22.70
CA ASP A 180 -7.31 6.36 -21.73
C ASP A 180 -7.86 7.20 -20.55
N PRO A 181 -9.11 6.99 -20.11
CA PRO A 181 -9.71 7.76 -19.00
C PRO A 181 -8.95 7.67 -17.67
N SER A 182 -8.17 6.61 -17.46
CA SER A 182 -7.34 6.44 -16.27
C SER A 182 -6.08 7.31 -16.27
N CYS A 183 -5.71 7.91 -17.40
CA CYS A 183 -4.49 8.67 -17.48
C CYS A 183 -4.58 10.04 -16.80
N PHE A 184 -3.54 10.38 -16.04
CA PHE A 184 -3.36 11.69 -15.43
C PHE A 184 -1.88 12.13 -15.50
N PRO A 185 -1.34 12.36 -16.71
CA PRO A 185 0.07 12.62 -16.93
C PRO A 185 0.54 13.86 -16.18
N ILE A 186 1.81 13.84 -15.76
CA ILE A 186 2.43 14.94 -15.04
C ILE A 186 3.13 15.82 -16.08
N GLU A 187 2.69 17.08 -16.15
CA GLU A 187 3.29 18.11 -16.99
C GLU A 187 4.68 18.51 -16.45
N VAL A 188 5.62 18.64 -17.38
CA VAL A 188 6.99 19.10 -17.12
C VAL A 188 7.21 20.39 -17.89
N LEU A 189 7.67 21.44 -17.19
CA LEU A 189 7.85 22.76 -17.77
C LEU A 189 9.03 22.78 -18.75
N HIS A 190 8.99 23.70 -19.72
CA HIS A 190 10.06 23.85 -20.72
C HIS A 190 11.42 24.17 -20.10
N ASP A 191 11.44 24.89 -18.98
CA ASP A 191 12.63 25.30 -18.23
C ASP A 191 12.95 24.35 -17.06
N ASP A 192 12.39 23.13 -17.06
CA ASP A 192 12.70 22.13 -16.05
C ASP A 192 14.21 21.85 -16.00
N PRO A 193 14.86 21.92 -14.83
CA PRO A 193 16.32 21.86 -14.73
C PRO A 193 16.92 20.53 -15.20
N HIS A 194 16.14 19.45 -15.24
CA HIS A 194 16.59 18.12 -15.65
C HIS A 194 16.05 17.73 -17.03
N TYR A 195 14.76 17.92 -17.26
CA TYR A 195 14.09 17.39 -18.46
C TYR A 195 14.19 18.31 -19.68
N ALA A 196 14.50 19.60 -19.51
CA ALA A 196 14.70 20.52 -20.63
C ALA A 196 15.80 20.04 -21.59
N GLN A 197 16.85 19.39 -21.06
CA GLN A 197 17.96 18.82 -21.85
C GLN A 197 17.54 17.64 -22.74
N HIS A 198 16.41 17.01 -22.41
CA HIS A 198 15.89 15.83 -23.09
C HIS A 198 14.62 16.11 -23.89
N SER A 199 14.21 17.39 -24.00
CA SER A 199 12.96 17.81 -24.62
C SER A 199 11.71 17.08 -24.08
N GLN A 200 11.76 16.60 -22.83
CA GLN A 200 10.67 15.86 -22.22
C GLN A 200 9.73 16.84 -21.49
N GLN A 201 8.45 16.84 -21.87
CA GLN A 201 7.44 17.70 -21.23
C GLN A 201 6.27 16.93 -20.60
N CYS A 202 6.28 15.61 -20.72
CA CYS A 202 5.28 14.73 -20.16
C CYS A 202 5.93 13.57 -19.40
N MET A 203 5.47 13.32 -18.18
CA MET A 203 5.76 12.09 -17.46
C MET A 203 4.51 11.22 -17.39
N ASN A 204 4.66 9.96 -17.79
CA ASN A 204 3.56 9.01 -17.82
C ASN A 204 3.03 8.77 -16.41
N PHE A 205 1.71 8.90 -16.21
CA PHE A 205 1.08 8.61 -14.94
C PHE A 205 -0.36 8.12 -15.16
N VAL A 206 -0.65 6.96 -14.58
CA VAL A 206 -1.94 6.28 -14.64
C VAL A 206 -2.53 6.26 -13.24
N ARG A 207 -3.79 6.66 -13.12
CA ARG A 207 -4.50 6.71 -11.85
C ARG A 207 -4.72 5.29 -11.31
N THR A 208 -4.63 5.17 -9.99
CA THR A 208 -4.92 3.94 -9.27
C THR A 208 -6.35 3.47 -9.51
N THR A 209 -6.56 2.16 -9.55
CA THR A 209 -7.89 1.55 -9.55
C THR A 209 -8.68 1.91 -8.29
N THR A 210 -9.95 2.21 -8.49
CA THR A 210 -10.93 2.56 -7.47
C THR A 210 -12.11 1.59 -7.48
N ASP A 211 -12.90 1.63 -6.41
CA ASP A 211 -14.19 0.95 -6.30
C ASP A 211 -15.16 1.29 -7.45
N LEU A 212 -15.17 2.55 -7.92
CA LEU A 212 -15.93 2.97 -9.10
C LEU A 212 -15.45 2.27 -10.37
N SER A 213 -14.13 2.28 -10.62
CA SER A 213 -13.58 1.63 -11.81
C SER A 213 -13.71 0.10 -11.81
N GLN A 214 -13.88 -0.51 -10.64
CA GLN A 214 -14.20 -1.94 -10.51
C GLN A 214 -15.72 -2.24 -10.53
N GLY A 215 -16.57 -1.22 -10.57
CA GLY A 215 -18.03 -1.40 -10.53
C GLY A 215 -18.59 -1.83 -9.17
N CYS A 216 -17.83 -1.65 -8.08
CA CYS A 216 -18.25 -1.99 -6.72
C CYS A 216 -19.02 -0.86 -6.00
N SER A 217 -19.08 0.32 -6.60
CA SER A 217 -19.60 1.53 -5.97
C SER A 217 -20.51 2.30 -6.92
N GLN A 218 -21.36 3.15 -6.34
CA GLN A 218 -22.36 3.91 -7.08
C GLN A 218 -21.69 5.10 -7.79
N PRO A 219 -22.03 5.40 -9.06
CA PRO A 219 -21.31 6.41 -9.87
C PRO A 219 -21.18 7.82 -9.28
N PHE A 220 -22.09 8.21 -8.38
CA PHE A 220 -22.14 9.55 -7.78
C PHE A 220 -21.44 9.64 -6.42
N LYS A 221 -20.87 8.53 -5.93
CA LYS A 221 -20.14 8.52 -4.68
C LYS A 221 -18.67 8.86 -4.93
N PRO A 222 -17.99 9.53 -3.98
CA PRO A 222 -16.56 9.73 -4.06
C PRO A 222 -15.81 8.40 -4.23
N ALA A 223 -14.88 8.36 -5.17
CA ALA A 223 -14.10 7.19 -5.49
C ALA A 223 -13.15 6.81 -4.36
N GLU A 224 -13.09 5.52 -4.03
CA GLU A 224 -12.16 4.99 -3.04
C GLU A 224 -11.13 4.07 -3.69
N GLN A 225 -9.85 4.31 -3.39
CA GLN A 225 -8.75 3.48 -3.87
C GLN A 225 -8.75 2.14 -3.14
N ILE A 226 -8.41 1.07 -3.87
CA ILE A 226 -8.43 -0.30 -3.36
C ILE A 226 -7.02 -0.74 -2.99
N VAL A 227 -6.91 -1.49 -1.89
CA VAL A 227 -5.69 -2.16 -1.43
C VAL A 227 -5.68 -3.59 -1.93
N ALA A 228 -4.66 -4.02 -2.67
CA ALA A 228 -4.56 -5.37 -3.21
C ALA A 228 -4.01 -6.41 -2.21
N VAL A 229 -3.42 -5.94 -1.10
CA VAL A 229 -2.86 -6.77 -0.01
C VAL A 229 -3.68 -6.62 1.26
N THR A 230 -3.45 -7.48 2.26
CA THR A 230 -4.14 -7.34 3.55
C THR A 230 -3.73 -6.04 4.26
N HIS A 231 -4.59 -5.52 5.13
CA HIS A 231 -4.28 -4.31 5.90
C HIS A 231 -3.51 -4.61 7.20
N PHE A 232 -3.10 -5.85 7.44
CA PHE A 232 -2.45 -6.29 8.66
C PHE A 232 -0.94 -6.41 8.46
N MET A 233 -0.15 -6.23 9.52
CA MET A 233 1.24 -6.68 9.53
C MET A 233 1.28 -8.19 9.73
N ASP A 234 1.04 -8.96 8.67
CA ASP A 234 0.93 -10.42 8.70
C ASP A 234 1.90 -11.12 7.72
N CYS A 235 2.94 -10.39 7.31
CA CYS A 235 4.02 -10.84 6.44
C CYS A 235 3.51 -11.41 5.10
N SER A 236 2.36 -10.89 4.63
CA SER A 236 1.78 -11.15 3.31
C SER A 236 2.79 -10.91 2.19
N ILE A 237 3.83 -10.11 2.41
CA ILE A 237 4.94 -9.92 1.47
C ILE A 237 5.69 -11.21 1.07
N ILE A 238 5.68 -12.25 1.91
CA ILE A 238 6.25 -13.56 1.57
C ILE A 238 5.20 -14.67 1.45
N TYR A 239 4.02 -14.49 2.05
CA TYR A 239 2.95 -15.49 2.04
C TYR A 239 1.90 -15.26 0.96
N GLY A 240 1.81 -14.06 0.40
CA GLY A 240 0.73 -13.64 -0.48
C GLY A 240 -0.52 -13.19 0.29
N SER A 241 -1.44 -12.55 -0.44
CA SER A 241 -2.71 -12.03 0.08
C SER A 241 -3.94 -12.80 -0.44
N SER A 242 -3.72 -14.01 -0.98
CA SER A 242 -4.80 -14.91 -1.39
C SER A 242 -4.35 -16.37 -1.28
N LYS A 243 -5.31 -17.28 -1.10
CA LYS A 243 -5.03 -18.72 -1.03
C LYS A 243 -4.28 -19.22 -2.27
N GLN A 244 -4.71 -18.83 -3.45
CA GLN A 244 -4.09 -19.23 -4.71
C GLN A 244 -2.62 -18.81 -4.77
N GLN A 245 -2.32 -17.57 -4.39
CA GLN A 245 -0.95 -17.07 -4.37
C GLN A 245 -0.11 -17.83 -3.33
N THR A 246 -0.60 -17.97 -2.10
CA THR A 246 0.11 -18.71 -1.05
C THR A 246 0.41 -20.15 -1.47
N ASP A 247 -0.58 -20.86 -2.01
CA ASP A 247 -0.43 -22.24 -2.47
C ASP A 247 0.67 -22.37 -3.53
N SER A 248 0.79 -21.37 -4.43
CA SER A 248 1.83 -21.36 -5.48
C SER A 248 3.26 -21.13 -4.94
N LEU A 249 3.37 -20.48 -3.77
CA LEU A 249 4.62 -20.15 -3.08
C LEU A 249 5.10 -21.28 -2.15
N ARG A 250 4.22 -22.21 -1.79
CA ARG A 250 4.54 -23.34 -0.90
C ARG A 250 5.25 -24.47 -1.63
N GLU A 251 6.20 -25.08 -0.93
CA GLU A 251 6.90 -26.29 -1.39
C GLU A 251 6.01 -27.54 -1.22
N TRP A 252 4.98 -27.46 -0.36
CA TRP A 252 4.10 -28.58 0.04
C TRP A 252 4.87 -29.76 0.63
N LYS A 253 6.04 -29.46 1.21
CA LYS A 253 6.88 -30.41 1.91
C LYS A 253 7.48 -29.77 3.15
N GLY A 254 7.23 -30.37 4.32
CA GLY A 254 7.79 -29.93 5.60
C GLY A 254 7.34 -28.54 6.05
N GLY A 255 6.21 -28.06 5.54
CA GLY A 255 5.64 -26.74 5.81
C GLY A 255 6.42 -25.59 5.21
N ARG A 256 7.20 -25.82 4.14
CA ARG A 256 8.18 -24.88 3.60
C ARG A 256 7.62 -23.99 2.49
N LEU A 257 8.25 -22.83 2.32
CA LEU A 257 8.15 -22.00 1.12
C LEU A 257 9.19 -22.46 0.08
N ARG A 258 8.82 -22.37 -1.21
CA ARG A 258 9.69 -22.73 -2.33
C ARG A 258 10.94 -21.86 -2.33
N MET A 259 12.08 -22.48 -2.60
CA MET A 259 13.34 -21.78 -2.87
C MET A 259 14.11 -22.47 -3.98
N GLU A 260 14.88 -21.69 -4.74
CA GLU A 260 15.90 -22.16 -5.67
C GLU A 260 17.27 -22.03 -5.04
N TYR A 261 18.09 -23.07 -5.14
CA TYR A 261 19.43 -23.07 -4.56
C TYR A 261 20.48 -22.76 -5.63
N ARG A 262 21.23 -21.69 -5.42
CA ARG A 262 22.37 -21.29 -6.27
C ARG A 262 23.61 -21.17 -5.40
N HIS A 263 24.66 -21.92 -5.73
CA HIS A 263 25.90 -21.98 -4.94
C HIS A 263 25.65 -22.26 -3.45
N GLY A 264 24.75 -23.21 -3.13
CA GLY A 264 24.40 -23.58 -1.76
C GLY A 264 23.54 -22.55 -1.00
N LYS A 265 23.17 -21.43 -1.62
CA LYS A 265 22.33 -20.38 -1.02
C LYS A 265 20.92 -20.44 -1.59
N GLY A 266 19.90 -20.45 -0.72
CA GLY A 266 18.49 -20.46 -1.12
C GLY A 266 17.98 -19.07 -1.47
N PHE A 267 17.30 -18.92 -2.60
CA PHE A 267 16.66 -17.70 -3.06
C PHE A 267 15.19 -17.96 -3.38
N PRO A 268 14.32 -16.94 -3.43
CA PRO A 268 12.98 -17.11 -3.94
C PRO A 268 13.01 -17.72 -5.36
N PRO A 269 11.94 -18.41 -5.77
CA PRO A 269 11.85 -18.93 -7.13
C PRO A 269 11.94 -17.81 -8.17
N SER A 270 12.53 -18.13 -9.31
CA SER A 270 12.58 -17.21 -10.45
C SER A 270 11.22 -17.19 -11.15
N SER A 271 10.81 -16.03 -11.65
CA SER A 271 9.60 -15.93 -12.48
C SER A 271 9.79 -16.68 -13.79
N THR A 272 8.79 -17.47 -14.17
CA THR A 272 8.72 -18.10 -15.50
C THR A 272 8.33 -17.11 -16.60
N ASN A 273 7.77 -15.95 -16.23
CA ASN A 273 7.44 -14.87 -17.14
C ASN A 273 8.13 -13.59 -16.64
N LYS A 274 9.43 -13.47 -16.88
CA LYS A 274 10.23 -12.33 -16.42
C LYS A 274 9.77 -11.02 -17.04
N SER A 275 9.45 -11.06 -18.34
CA SER A 275 8.99 -9.89 -19.11
C SER A 275 7.74 -9.23 -18.53
N SER A 276 6.90 -9.93 -17.76
CA SER A 276 5.70 -9.33 -17.16
C SER A 276 5.93 -8.74 -15.78
N ILE A 277 7.05 -9.06 -15.11
CA ILE A 277 7.28 -8.71 -13.69
C ILE A 277 8.50 -7.79 -13.53
N CYS A 278 9.53 -7.98 -14.35
CA CYS A 278 10.80 -7.27 -14.26
C CYS A 278 11.17 -6.65 -15.60
N ASP A 279 11.99 -5.60 -15.53
CA ASP A 279 12.77 -5.14 -16.67
C ASP A 279 14.09 -5.92 -16.66
N HIS A 280 14.27 -6.83 -17.61
CA HIS A 280 15.45 -7.68 -17.72
C HIS A 280 16.09 -7.56 -19.11
N ILE A 281 17.41 -7.61 -19.17
CA ILE A 281 18.18 -7.62 -20.41
C ILE A 281 18.40 -9.07 -20.88
N SER A 282 18.49 -10.00 -19.92
CA SER A 282 18.78 -11.40 -20.18
C SER A 282 17.95 -12.34 -19.31
N GLU A 283 17.58 -13.49 -19.86
CA GLU A 283 16.94 -14.59 -19.14
C GLU A 283 17.79 -15.15 -17.98
N GLN A 284 19.09 -14.82 -17.91
CA GLN A 284 19.93 -15.18 -16.78
C GLN A 284 19.81 -14.23 -15.58
N GLU A 285 19.19 -13.06 -15.75
CA GLU A 285 19.05 -12.08 -14.68
C GLU A 285 18.03 -12.51 -13.62
N ALA A 286 18.24 -12.05 -12.39
CA ALA A 286 17.37 -12.39 -11.28
C ALA A 286 16.03 -11.65 -11.39
N CYS A 287 14.93 -12.41 -11.36
CA CYS A 287 13.58 -11.87 -11.28
C CYS A 287 12.76 -12.84 -10.43
N TYR A 288 12.44 -12.46 -9.21
CA TYR A 288 11.90 -13.33 -8.18
C TYR A 288 10.38 -13.27 -8.07
N VAL A 289 9.80 -14.35 -7.57
CA VAL A 289 8.39 -14.43 -7.18
C VAL A 289 8.29 -14.55 -5.66
N ALA A 290 7.43 -13.73 -5.06
CA ALA A 290 7.14 -13.72 -3.63
C ALA A 290 5.64 -13.41 -3.38
N GLY A 291 5.28 -13.18 -2.12
CA GLY A 291 3.93 -12.77 -1.73
C GLY A 291 3.56 -11.35 -2.18
N ASP A 292 4.56 -10.50 -2.42
CA ASP A 292 4.38 -9.15 -2.96
C ASP A 292 5.03 -9.02 -4.34
N SER A 293 4.35 -8.35 -5.28
CA SER A 293 4.83 -8.20 -6.66
C SER A 293 6.01 -7.22 -6.80
N ARG A 294 6.30 -6.43 -5.76
CA ARG A 294 7.37 -5.42 -5.75
C ARG A 294 8.68 -5.97 -5.20
N VAL A 295 8.78 -7.29 -4.95
CA VAL A 295 10.01 -7.94 -4.46
C VAL A 295 11.26 -7.60 -5.27
N ASN A 296 11.12 -7.28 -6.56
CA ASN A 296 12.23 -6.95 -7.48
C ASN A 296 12.47 -5.44 -7.65
N GLN A 297 11.80 -4.57 -6.88
CA GLN A 297 11.88 -3.12 -7.06
C GLN A 297 13.29 -2.57 -6.81
N ASN A 298 14.01 -3.13 -5.84
CA ASN A 298 15.43 -2.88 -5.63
C ASN A 298 16.10 -4.09 -4.94
N PRO A 299 17.42 -4.27 -5.08
CA PRO A 299 18.13 -5.42 -4.49
C PRO A 299 18.04 -5.49 -2.96
N GLN A 300 18.05 -4.37 -2.24
CA GLN A 300 18.01 -4.36 -0.77
C GLN A 300 16.67 -4.89 -0.24
N LEU A 301 15.55 -4.52 -0.89
CA LEU A 301 14.23 -5.08 -0.62
C LEU A 301 14.22 -6.58 -0.89
N THR A 302 14.72 -7.01 -2.04
CA THR A 302 14.83 -8.43 -2.39
C THR A 302 15.59 -9.23 -1.33
N ILE A 303 16.69 -8.68 -0.81
CA ILE A 303 17.49 -9.33 0.24
C ILE A 303 16.66 -9.54 1.51
N LEU A 304 15.84 -8.57 1.92
CA LEU A 304 14.97 -8.74 3.08
C LEU A 304 13.88 -9.79 2.86
N HIS A 305 13.29 -9.85 1.66
CA HIS A 305 12.40 -10.97 1.31
C HIS A 305 13.11 -12.32 1.41
N VAL A 306 14.36 -12.43 0.92
CA VAL A 306 15.17 -13.65 1.02
C VAL A 306 15.39 -14.04 2.49
N VAL A 307 15.71 -13.08 3.36
CA VAL A 307 15.91 -13.32 4.80
C VAL A 307 14.63 -13.87 5.43
N LEU A 308 13.48 -13.24 5.19
CA LEU A 308 12.20 -13.65 5.78
C LEU A 308 11.73 -15.04 5.28
N ILE A 309 11.93 -15.35 3.99
CA ILE A 309 11.61 -16.69 3.45
C ILE A 309 12.54 -17.76 4.03
N ARG A 310 13.84 -17.45 4.17
CA ARG A 310 14.79 -18.34 4.82
C ARG A 310 14.43 -18.57 6.29
N GLU A 311 13.98 -17.52 6.98
CA GLU A 311 13.56 -17.61 8.38
C GLU A 311 12.35 -18.52 8.53
N HIS A 312 11.31 -18.36 7.70
CA HIS A 312 10.18 -19.29 7.65
C HIS A 312 10.64 -20.74 7.48
N ASN A 313 11.53 -20.99 6.52
CA ASN A 313 12.04 -22.32 6.23
C ASN A 313 12.96 -22.87 7.34
N ARG A 314 13.63 -22.00 8.11
CA ARG A 314 14.39 -22.36 9.30
C ARG A 314 13.44 -22.77 10.42
N VAL A 315 12.41 -21.97 10.72
CA VAL A 315 11.40 -22.26 11.75
C VAL A 315 10.66 -23.55 11.44
N ALA A 316 10.12 -23.70 10.22
CA ALA A 316 9.42 -24.92 9.80
C ALA A 316 10.28 -26.18 9.96
N GLY A 317 11.57 -26.09 9.62
CA GLY A 317 12.52 -27.19 9.80
C GLY A 317 12.76 -27.56 11.26
N HIS A 318 12.82 -26.59 12.17
CA HIS A 318 12.93 -26.86 13.61
C HIS A 318 11.62 -27.44 14.18
N LEU A 319 10.47 -26.89 13.79
CA LEU A 319 9.17 -27.40 14.21
C LEU A 319 8.94 -28.85 13.78
N ASN A 320 9.38 -29.22 12.56
CA ASN A 320 9.29 -30.58 12.07
C ASN A 320 10.17 -31.56 12.88
N LYS A 321 11.36 -31.13 13.28
CA LYS A 321 12.24 -31.93 14.16
C LYS A 321 11.63 -32.14 15.55
N LEU A 322 11.04 -31.10 16.12
CA LEU A 322 10.39 -31.15 17.43
C LEU A 322 9.06 -31.90 17.40
N ASN A 323 8.33 -31.80 16.30
CA ASN A 323 7.01 -32.39 16.12
C ASN A 323 6.93 -33.21 14.82
N PRO A 324 7.60 -34.38 14.74
CA PRO A 324 7.60 -35.20 13.51
C PRO A 324 6.22 -35.73 13.09
N HIS A 325 5.22 -35.62 13.99
CA HIS A 325 3.85 -36.04 13.77
C HIS A 325 2.97 -34.95 13.14
N TRP A 326 3.48 -33.71 12.96
CA TRP A 326 2.72 -32.65 12.30
C TRP A 326 2.75 -32.81 10.79
N ASP A 327 1.61 -32.56 10.15
CA ASP A 327 1.52 -32.52 8.69
C ASP A 327 2.08 -31.20 8.13
N ASP A 328 2.19 -31.16 6.79
CA ASP A 328 2.72 -30.00 6.07
C ASP A 328 1.95 -28.70 6.37
N ASN A 329 0.61 -28.78 6.43
CA ASN A 329 -0.24 -27.61 6.66
C ASN A 329 -0.02 -27.04 8.07
N LYS A 330 0.04 -27.90 9.08
CA LYS A 330 0.28 -27.47 10.46
C LYS A 330 1.68 -26.87 10.59
N LEU A 331 2.70 -27.49 10.01
CA LEU A 331 4.06 -26.93 10.00
C LEU A 331 4.10 -25.55 9.34
N PHE A 332 3.48 -25.40 8.17
CA PHE A 332 3.42 -24.12 7.46
C PHE A 332 2.76 -23.03 8.28
N HIS A 333 1.57 -23.31 8.85
CA HIS A 333 0.81 -22.30 9.57
C HIS A 333 1.43 -21.93 10.93
N GLU A 334 2.07 -22.87 11.64
CA GLU A 334 2.79 -22.58 12.87
C GLU A 334 4.08 -21.79 12.60
N ALA A 335 4.82 -22.13 11.53
CA ALA A 335 5.98 -21.34 11.10
C ALA A 335 5.56 -19.93 10.66
N ARG A 336 4.49 -19.80 9.86
CA ARG A 336 3.91 -18.50 9.48
C ARG A 336 3.54 -17.68 10.71
N LYS A 337 2.88 -18.28 11.70
CA LYS A 337 2.49 -17.59 12.93
C LYS A 337 3.68 -17.01 13.70
N ILE A 338 4.79 -17.76 13.80
CA ILE A 338 6.01 -17.32 14.48
C ILE A 338 6.69 -16.17 13.72
N VAL A 339 6.89 -16.32 12.41
CA VAL A 339 7.54 -15.27 11.61
C VAL A 339 6.72 -13.98 11.55
N ILE A 340 5.38 -14.08 11.58
CA ILE A 340 4.51 -12.90 11.74
C ILE A 340 4.79 -12.21 13.08
N ALA A 341 4.91 -12.97 14.17
CA ALA A 341 5.21 -12.40 15.47
C ALA A 341 6.60 -11.74 15.51
N GLU A 342 7.60 -12.32 14.87
CA GLU A 342 8.93 -11.71 14.70
C GLU A 342 8.84 -10.40 13.92
N HIS A 343 8.15 -10.39 12.77
CA HIS A 343 7.94 -9.19 11.95
C HIS A 343 7.22 -8.08 12.74
N GLN A 344 6.17 -8.42 13.48
CA GLN A 344 5.43 -7.48 14.34
C GLN A 344 6.31 -6.96 15.48
N HIS A 345 7.07 -7.84 16.14
CA HIS A 345 7.94 -7.45 17.25
C HIS A 345 9.02 -6.47 16.80
N ILE A 346 9.76 -6.78 15.74
CA ILE A 346 10.78 -5.88 15.17
C ILE A 346 10.12 -4.55 14.79
N SER A 347 8.96 -4.58 14.15
CA SER A 347 8.28 -3.36 13.69
C SER A 347 7.81 -2.47 14.85
N TYR A 348 7.20 -3.03 15.89
CA TYR A 348 6.67 -2.26 17.02
C TYR A 348 7.70 -1.88 18.08
N TYR A 349 8.61 -2.80 18.43
CA TYR A 349 9.52 -2.63 19.57
C TYR A 349 10.92 -2.18 19.17
N GLU A 350 11.37 -2.43 17.94
CA GLU A 350 12.71 -2.00 17.51
C GLU A 350 12.63 -0.83 16.55
N TRP A 351 11.70 -0.87 15.59
CA TRP A 351 11.66 0.10 14.49
C TRP A 351 10.80 1.34 14.78
N LEU A 352 9.55 1.20 15.25
CA LEU A 352 8.71 2.38 15.54
C LEU A 352 9.32 3.36 16.56
N PRO A 353 9.96 2.90 17.66
CA PRO A 353 10.55 3.81 18.65
C PRO A 353 11.73 4.62 18.11
N ILE A 354 12.37 4.18 17.01
CA ILE A 354 13.43 4.96 16.33
C ILE A 354 12.88 6.30 15.82
N PHE A 355 11.67 6.29 15.27
CA PHE A 355 11.06 7.44 14.60
C PHE A 355 10.07 8.20 15.48
N LEU A 356 9.32 7.49 16.33
CA LEU A 356 8.30 8.10 17.17
C LEU A 356 8.79 8.37 18.60
N GLY A 357 9.88 7.73 19.02
CA GLY A 357 10.36 7.75 20.40
C GLY A 357 9.59 6.79 21.32
N TRP A 358 10.30 6.18 22.27
CA TRP A 358 9.75 5.21 23.21
C TRP A 358 8.59 5.75 24.06
N GLU A 359 8.68 7.01 24.50
CA GLU A 359 7.63 7.63 25.30
C GLU A 359 6.34 7.80 24.49
N SER A 360 6.46 8.21 23.22
CA SER A 360 5.31 8.37 22.33
C SER A 360 4.67 7.03 21.99
N THR A 361 5.47 5.99 21.68
CA THR A 361 4.92 4.66 21.36
C THR A 361 4.19 4.05 22.56
N LYS A 362 4.73 4.21 23.77
CA LYS A 362 4.06 3.77 25.00
C LYS A 362 2.80 4.56 25.29
N HIS A 363 2.84 5.90 25.16
CA HIS A 363 1.68 6.77 25.40
C HIS A 363 0.50 6.46 24.49
N HIS A 364 0.76 6.13 23.22
CA HIS A 364 -0.28 5.80 22.24
C HIS A 364 -0.66 4.31 22.22
N GLY A 365 -0.17 3.49 23.16
CA GLY A 365 -0.49 2.07 23.24
C GLY A 365 0.05 1.24 22.06
N LEU A 366 1.15 1.67 21.43
CA LEU A 366 1.82 0.92 20.36
C LEU A 366 2.84 -0.08 20.91
N THR A 367 3.36 0.17 22.11
CA THR A 367 4.28 -0.71 22.84
C THR A 367 3.85 -0.82 24.29
N TYR A 368 4.14 -1.97 24.90
CA TYR A 368 3.76 -2.28 26.27
C TYR A 368 4.98 -2.71 27.07
N ASP A 369 4.99 -2.35 28.35
CA ASP A 369 6.04 -2.72 29.29
C ASP A 369 5.61 -4.01 30.01
N THR A 370 5.66 -5.12 29.28
CA THR A 370 5.24 -6.44 29.77
C THR A 370 6.08 -7.54 29.13
N HIS A 371 6.32 -8.60 29.90
CA HIS A 371 6.93 -9.84 29.43
C HIS A 371 5.87 -10.90 29.09
N ASP A 372 4.58 -10.57 29.28
CA ASP A 372 3.42 -11.44 29.04
C ASP A 372 2.54 -10.87 27.91
N TYR A 373 1.46 -11.57 27.57
CA TYR A 373 0.48 -11.13 26.58
C TYR A 373 -0.12 -9.78 26.94
N THR A 374 -0.31 -8.96 25.92
CA THR A 374 -1.15 -7.77 26.02
C THR A 374 -2.56 -8.12 25.53
N HIS A 375 -3.57 -7.73 26.31
CA HIS A 375 -4.98 -7.92 25.98
C HIS A 375 -5.57 -6.60 25.46
N ASP A 376 -5.06 -6.13 24.32
CA ASP A 376 -5.41 -4.84 23.70
C ASP A 376 -6.24 -4.99 22.41
N TYR A 377 -6.61 -6.21 22.04
CA TYR A 377 -7.54 -6.45 20.95
C TYR A 377 -8.90 -5.81 21.25
N SER A 378 -9.42 -5.06 20.28
CA SER A 378 -10.76 -4.51 20.28
C SER A 378 -11.42 -4.73 18.93
N GLU A 379 -12.57 -5.40 18.91
CA GLU A 379 -13.39 -5.63 17.71
C GLU A 379 -14.02 -4.34 17.16
N HIS A 380 -13.93 -3.23 17.88
CA HIS A 380 -14.47 -1.94 17.46
C HIS A 380 -13.46 -1.09 16.68
N VAL A 381 -12.19 -1.49 16.64
CA VAL A 381 -11.16 -0.80 15.86
C VAL A 381 -11.20 -1.29 14.41
N ASP A 382 -11.33 -0.35 13.47
CA ASP A 382 -11.17 -0.63 12.04
C ASP A 382 -9.66 -0.75 11.73
N PRO A 383 -9.18 -1.94 11.33
CA PRO A 383 -7.76 -2.16 11.04
C PRO A 383 -7.36 -1.67 9.64
N SER A 384 -8.30 -1.16 8.85
CA SER A 384 -8.05 -0.76 7.48
C SER A 384 -7.03 0.39 7.44
N VAL A 385 -5.91 0.14 6.75
CA VAL A 385 -4.87 1.15 6.49
C VAL A 385 -5.48 2.42 5.91
N ILE A 386 -5.09 3.55 6.49
CA ILE A 386 -5.57 4.88 6.09
C ILE A 386 -4.93 5.29 4.76
N ASN A 387 -5.75 5.79 3.84
CA ASN A 387 -5.33 6.22 2.50
C ASN A 387 -4.19 7.25 2.56
N GLY A 388 -4.34 8.30 3.38
CA GLY A 388 -3.30 9.32 3.57
C GLY A 388 -2.03 8.81 4.25
N HIS A 389 -2.11 7.74 5.05
CA HIS A 389 -0.94 7.09 5.61
C HIS A 389 -0.16 6.34 4.52
N ALA A 390 -0.83 5.46 3.79
CA ALA A 390 -0.24 4.64 2.73
C ALA A 390 0.34 5.43 1.54
N THR A 391 -0.29 6.55 1.18
CA THR A 391 0.04 7.30 -0.03
C THR A 391 0.87 8.56 0.21
N ALA A 392 0.91 9.07 1.44
CA ALA A 392 1.66 10.29 1.77
C ALA A 392 2.51 10.15 3.02
N ALA A 393 1.93 9.97 4.21
CA ALA A 393 2.68 10.07 5.47
C ALA A 393 3.82 9.04 5.57
N PHE A 394 3.54 7.78 5.24
CA PHE A 394 4.54 6.70 5.30
C PHE A 394 5.51 6.71 4.10
N ARG A 395 5.30 7.61 3.13
CA ARG A 395 6.25 7.88 2.05
C ARG A 395 7.38 8.82 2.47
N TYR A 396 7.39 9.30 3.72
CA TYR A 396 8.51 9.97 4.35
C TYR A 396 9.84 9.25 4.07
N PHE A 397 9.86 7.91 4.16
CA PHE A 397 11.08 7.13 3.96
C PHE A 397 11.69 7.21 2.56
N HIS A 398 10.99 7.77 1.56
CA HIS A 398 11.60 8.07 0.27
C HIS A 398 12.73 9.11 0.39
N THR A 399 12.73 9.96 1.42
CA THR A 399 13.84 10.91 1.69
C THR A 399 15.08 10.23 2.27
N ASN A 400 14.96 8.97 2.71
CA ASN A 400 16.04 8.22 3.37
C ASN A 400 16.66 7.17 2.43
N ILE A 401 16.29 7.18 1.15
CA ILE A 401 16.88 6.31 0.13
C ILE A 401 18.24 6.87 -0.25
N ALA A 402 19.30 6.10 -0.05
CA ALA A 402 20.61 6.46 -0.56
C ALA A 402 20.64 6.40 -2.09
N GLY A 403 21.26 7.41 -2.72
CA GLY A 403 21.38 7.52 -4.18
C GLY A 403 22.36 6.54 -4.83
N TYR A 404 22.93 5.60 -4.06
CA TYR A 404 23.89 4.61 -4.54
C TYR A 404 23.69 3.24 -3.88
N LEU A 405 24.12 2.20 -4.58
CA LEU A 405 24.23 0.83 -4.07
C LEU A 405 25.71 0.57 -3.79
N GLN A 406 26.07 0.26 -2.54
CA GLN A 406 27.43 -0.15 -2.16
C GLN A 406 27.55 -1.67 -2.06
#